data_AF-A0A178MKP5-F1
#
_entry.id   AF-A0A178MKP5-F1
#
_cell.length_a   1.000
_cell.length_b   1.000
_cell.length_c   1.000
_cell.angle_alpha   90.00
_cell.angle_beta   90.00
_cell.angle_gamma   90.00
#
_symmetry.space_group_name_H-M   'P 1'
#
loop_
_entity.id
_entity.type
_entity.pdbx_description
1 polymer ?
#
loop_
_entity_poly.entity_id
_entity_poly.type
_entity_poly.pdbx_seq_one_letter_code
_entity_poly.pdbx_strand_id
1 'polypeptide(L)'
;MVMKRIAFVLAMLLVAVPALAQPMAVDKNYEAEKAAEISNAKLQLATQPGSAAVQELNEAEETLRRLKAAKLAEQRRKIAAELEMAITRLKIAASGSGAAR
;
A
#
# COMPACT_ATOMS: atom_id res chain seq x y z
N MET A 1 0.04 6.70 -61.15
CA MET A 1 -0.86 7.82 -60.79
C MET A 1 -1.21 7.72 -59.31
N VAL A 2 -0.57 8.58 -58.52
CA VAL A 2 -0.90 9.17 -57.20
C VAL A 2 -1.95 8.49 -56.27
N MET A 3 -1.44 8.02 -55.12
CA MET A 3 -1.93 8.13 -53.72
C MET A 3 -3.44 8.04 -53.39
N LYS A 4 -3.78 7.12 -52.48
CA LYS A 4 -4.80 7.30 -51.41
C LYS A 4 -4.39 6.42 -50.20
N ARG A 5 -3.63 6.98 -49.26
CA ARG A 5 -4.12 7.51 -47.95
C ARG A 5 -4.72 6.38 -47.11
N ILE A 6 -3.90 5.72 -46.27
CA ILE A 6 -3.82 6.03 -44.83
C ILE A 6 -5.22 6.18 -44.23
N ALA A 7 -5.85 5.05 -43.92
CA ALA A 7 -6.97 4.87 -43.00
C ALA A 7 -7.23 3.36 -43.07
N PHE A 8 -6.85 2.55 -42.08
CA PHE A 8 -7.77 2.25 -40.99
C PHE A 8 -7.07 1.46 -39.86
N VAL A 9 -5.80 1.76 -39.55
CA VAL A 9 -5.10 1.13 -38.41
C VAL A 9 -5.25 2.01 -37.17
N LEU A 10 -6.47 2.15 -36.66
CA LEU A 10 -6.68 2.68 -35.29
C LEU A 10 -8.09 2.41 -34.75
N ALA A 11 -8.59 1.18 -34.91
CA ALA A 11 -9.80 0.73 -34.22
C ALA A 11 -9.47 -0.26 -33.08
N MET A 12 -8.28 -0.15 -32.49
CA MET A 12 -7.98 -0.72 -31.17
C MET A 12 -8.18 0.34 -30.08
N LEU A 13 -9.36 0.96 -30.08
CA LEU A 13 -9.92 1.50 -28.83
C LEU A 13 -10.50 0.31 -28.05
N LEU A 14 -9.61 -0.63 -27.70
CA LEU A 14 -9.88 -1.65 -26.70
C LEU A 14 -10.22 -0.87 -25.44
N VAL A 15 -11.52 -0.91 -25.13
CA VAL A 15 -12.13 -0.57 -23.87
C VAL A 15 -11.17 -0.99 -22.76
N ALA A 16 -10.35 -0.05 -22.30
CA ALA A 16 -9.66 -0.16 -21.04
C ALA A 16 -10.77 -0.04 -20.01
N VAL A 17 -11.45 -1.16 -19.77
CA VAL A 17 -12.22 -1.36 -18.55
C VAL A 17 -11.23 -0.96 -17.46
N PRO A 18 -11.48 0.10 -16.67
CA PRO A 18 -10.71 0.27 -15.46
C PRO A 18 -10.95 -1.03 -14.71
N ALA A 19 -9.91 -1.85 -14.59
CA ALA A 19 -9.95 -3.03 -13.76
C ALA A 19 -10.36 -2.49 -12.38
N LEU A 20 -11.66 -2.58 -12.08
CA LEU A 20 -12.25 -2.17 -10.83
C LEU A 20 -11.38 -2.84 -9.79
N ALA A 21 -10.70 -2.02 -8.98
CA ALA A 21 -9.78 -2.45 -7.95
C ALA A 21 -10.37 -3.69 -7.29
N GLN A 22 -9.87 -4.87 -7.68
CA GLN A 22 -10.36 -6.10 -7.12
C GLN A 22 -9.99 -5.97 -5.64
N PRO A 23 -10.94 -6.16 -4.71
CA PRO A 23 -10.62 -6.11 -3.30
C PRO A 23 -9.53 -7.15 -3.07
N MET A 24 -8.30 -6.68 -2.89
CA MET A 24 -7.14 -7.53 -2.74
C MET A 24 -7.44 -8.48 -1.59
N ALA A 25 -7.32 -9.79 -1.84
CA ALA A 25 -7.63 -10.77 -0.82
C ALA A 25 -6.70 -10.54 0.39
N VAL A 26 -7.29 -10.33 1.56
CA VAL A 26 -6.54 -10.14 2.81
C VAL A 26 -6.12 -11.53 3.31
N ASP A 27 -5.14 -12.12 2.63
CA ASP A 27 -4.62 -13.46 2.84
C ASP A 27 -3.24 -13.44 3.53
N LYS A 28 -2.56 -14.59 3.54
CA LYS A 28 -1.22 -14.72 4.15
C LYS A 28 -0.12 -14.01 3.37
N ASN A 29 -0.27 -13.85 2.06
CA ASN A 29 0.69 -13.12 1.25
C ASN A 29 0.58 -11.62 1.54
N TYR A 30 -0.66 -11.11 1.64
CA TYR A 30 -0.90 -9.74 2.10
C TYR A 30 -0.28 -9.48 3.48
N GLU A 31 -0.51 -10.38 4.44
CA GLU A 31 0.09 -10.27 5.78
C GLU A 31 1.63 -10.27 5.74
N ALA A 32 2.25 -11.05 4.84
CA ALA A 32 3.69 -11.14 4.68
C ALA A 32 4.28 -9.89 4.02
N GLU A 33 3.62 -9.36 2.99
CA GLU A 33 4.00 -8.12 2.33
C GLU A 33 3.98 -6.96 3.32
N LYS A 34 2.89 -6.80 4.08
CA LYS A 34 2.80 -5.74 5.10
C LYS A 34 3.82 -5.91 6.22
N ALA A 35 4.14 -7.16 6.60
CA ALA A 35 5.24 -7.41 7.54
C ALA A 35 6.60 -6.97 6.98
N ALA A 36 6.85 -7.20 5.69
CA ALA A 36 8.08 -6.77 5.03
C ALA A 36 8.17 -5.23 4.95
N GLU A 37 7.06 -4.55 4.64
CA GLU A 37 6.99 -3.09 4.64
C GLU A 37 7.31 -2.50 6.01
N ILE A 38 6.70 -3.03 7.07
CA ILE A 38 6.96 -2.62 8.46
C ILE A 38 8.42 -2.89 8.84
N SER A 39 8.97 -4.05 8.45
CA SER A 39 10.36 -4.40 8.70
C SER A 39 11.32 -3.43 8.02
N ASN A 40 11.04 -3.04 6.78
CA ASN A 40 11.86 -2.06 6.07
C ASN A 40 11.83 -0.69 6.74
N ALA A 41 10.65 -0.23 7.17
CA ALA A 41 10.53 1.02 7.92
C ALA A 41 11.29 0.95 9.26
N LYS A 42 11.22 -0.18 9.97
CA LYS A 42 11.98 -0.41 11.20
C LYS A 42 13.49 -0.32 11.00
N LEU A 43 14.00 -0.88 9.91
CA LEU A 43 15.41 -0.78 9.54
C LEU A 43 15.82 0.68 9.23
N GLN A 44 14.97 1.44 8.54
CA GLN A 44 15.20 2.87 8.30
C GLN A 44 15.22 3.67 9.61
N LEU A 45 14.30 3.38 10.53
CA LEU A 45 14.27 4.07 11.83
C LEU A 45 15.46 3.72 12.73
N ALA A 46 16.06 2.54 12.55
CA ALA A 46 17.31 2.19 13.22
C ALA A 46 18.49 3.06 12.76
N THR A 47 18.48 3.56 11.52
CA THR A 47 19.53 4.44 10.98
C THR A 47 19.19 5.92 11.17
N GLN A 48 17.90 6.28 11.20
CA GLN A 48 17.40 7.64 11.37
C GLN A 48 16.20 7.65 12.34
N PRO A 49 16.45 7.72 13.66
CA PRO A 49 15.40 7.64 14.64
C PRO A 49 14.54 8.92 14.64
N GLY A 50 13.21 8.74 14.61
CA GLY A 50 12.23 9.81 14.79
C GLY A 50 11.14 9.37 15.75
N SER A 51 10.87 10.15 16.81
CA SER A 51 9.92 9.77 17.88
C SER A 51 8.51 9.53 17.36
N ALA A 52 8.00 10.39 16.47
CA ALA A 52 6.70 10.21 15.82
C ALA A 52 6.65 8.92 14.98
N ALA A 53 7.74 8.58 14.29
CA ALA A 53 7.80 7.40 13.46
C ALA A 53 7.85 6.09 14.29
N VAL A 54 8.45 6.12 15.48
CA VAL A 54 8.42 4.98 16.42
C VAL A 54 7.00 4.71 16.92
N GLN A 55 6.21 5.76 17.19
CA GLN A 55 4.80 5.60 17.57
C GLN A 55 4.00 4.94 16.44
N GLU A 56 4.12 5.45 15.22
CA GLU A 56 3.43 4.89 14.05
C GLU A 56 3.90 3.45 13.73
N LEU A 57 5.18 3.13 13.98
CA LEU A 57 5.71 1.78 13.84
C LEU A 57 5.00 0.80 14.79
N ASN A 58 4.85 1.18 16.06
CA ASN A 58 4.17 0.36 17.06
C ASN A 58 2.70 0.14 16.69
N GLU A 59 2.01 1.17 16.20
CA GLU A 59 0.61 1.06 15.77
C GLU A 59 0.45 0.15 14.55
N ALA A 60 1.37 0.23 13.58
CA ALA A 60 1.40 -0.67 12.43
C ALA A 60 1.67 -2.13 12.85
N GLU A 61 2.62 -2.37 13.76
CA GLU A 61 2.93 -3.70 14.31
C GLU A 61 1.75 -4.29 15.10
N GLU A 62 1.06 -3.48 15.91
CA GLU A 62 -0.14 -3.89 16.63
C GLU A 62 -1.30 -4.21 15.67
N THR A 63 -1.53 -3.37 14.68
CA THR A 63 -2.61 -3.56 13.71
C THR A 63 -2.38 -4.80 12.84
N LEU A 64 -1.13 -5.08 12.45
CA LEU A 64 -0.78 -6.34 11.78
C LEU A 64 -1.02 -7.56 12.69
N ARG A 65 -0.72 -7.48 13.99
CA ARG A 65 -1.04 -8.56 14.93
C ARG A 65 -2.56 -8.78 15.04
N ARG A 66 -3.35 -7.71 15.12
CA ARG A 66 -4.83 -7.79 15.11
C ARG A 66 -5.35 -8.41 13.81
N LEU A 67 -4.76 -8.07 12.67
CA LEU A 67 -5.11 -8.65 11.37
C LEU A 67 -4.88 -10.17 11.34
N LYS A 68 -3.72 -10.61 11.83
CA LYS A 68 -3.34 -12.03 11.92
C LYS A 68 -4.26 -12.83 12.84
N ALA A 69 -4.76 -12.20 13.90
CA ALA A 69 -5.68 -12.82 14.86
C ALA A 69 -7.15 -12.83 14.40
N ALA A 70 -7.53 -11.91 13.50
CA ALA A 70 -8.90 -11.80 13.02
C ALA A 70 -9.28 -12.97 12.09
N LYS A 71 -10.43 -13.59 12.40
CA LYS A 71 -10.96 -14.76 11.68
C LYS A 71 -12.05 -14.39 10.67
N LEU A 72 -12.82 -13.35 10.95
CA LEU A 72 -13.94 -12.92 10.11
C LEU A 72 -13.43 -12.08 8.93
N ALA A 73 -13.82 -12.44 7.71
CA ALA A 73 -13.35 -11.77 6.50
C ALA A 73 -13.65 -10.26 6.49
N GLU A 74 -14.83 -9.85 6.96
CA GLU A 74 -15.21 -8.43 7.04
C GLU A 74 -14.33 -7.66 8.02
N GLN A 75 -14.10 -8.24 9.20
CA GLN A 75 -13.22 -7.65 10.20
C GLN A 75 -11.77 -7.55 9.68
N ARG A 76 -11.28 -8.60 9.00
CA ARG A 76 -9.95 -8.59 8.37
C ARG A 76 -9.82 -7.47 7.34
N ARG A 77 -10.84 -7.24 6.49
CA ARG A 77 -10.84 -6.13 5.53
C ARG A 77 -10.77 -4.77 6.21
N LYS A 78 -11.53 -4.58 7.29
CA LYS A 78 -11.51 -3.33 8.06
C LYS A 78 -10.14 -3.08 8.71
N ILE A 79 -9.56 -4.11 9.34
CA ILE A 79 -8.23 -4.03 9.95
C ILE A 79 -7.14 -3.83 8.88
N ALA A 80 -7.28 -4.42 7.70
CA ALA A 80 -6.35 -4.19 6.59
C ALA A 80 -6.36 -2.71 6.16
N ALA A 81 -7.53 -2.08 6.04
CA ALA A 81 -7.60 -0.64 5.77
C ALA A 81 -6.95 0.20 6.88
N GLU A 82 -7.16 -0.14 8.15
CA GLU A 82 -6.47 0.50 9.27
C GLU A 82 -4.94 0.33 9.18
N LEU A 83 -4.48 -0.86 8.78
CA LEU A 83 -3.06 -1.17 8.62
C LEU A 83 -2.41 -0.35 7.50
N GLU A 84 -3.07 -0.20 6.35
CA GLU A 84 -2.56 0.64 5.26
C GLU A 84 -2.40 2.10 5.69
N MET A 85 -3.35 2.62 6.46
CA MET A 85 -3.26 3.98 6.99
C MET A 85 -2.10 4.12 7.97
N ALA A 86 -1.92 3.16 8.89
CA ALA A 86 -0.80 3.17 9.84
C ALA A 86 0.56 3.09 9.12
N ILE A 87 0.69 2.20 8.12
CA ILE A 87 1.91 2.09 7.30
C ILE A 87 2.16 3.39 6.51
N THR A 88 1.12 4.04 6.01
CA THR A 88 1.25 5.33 5.31
C THR A 88 1.77 6.43 6.24
N ARG A 89 1.20 6.56 7.44
CA ARG A 89 1.69 7.53 8.44
C ARG A 89 3.12 7.23 8.87
N LEU A 90 3.45 5.95 9.07
CA LEU A 90 4.81 5.50 9.35
C LEU A 90 5.79 5.94 8.25
N LYS A 91 5.45 5.71 6.97
CA LYS A 91 6.29 6.13 5.84
C LYS A 91 6.50 7.65 5.81
N ILE A 92 5.44 8.43 6.07
CA ILE A 92 5.52 9.90 6.11
C ILE A 92 6.44 10.35 7.26
N ALA A 93 6.26 9.78 8.45
CA ALA A 93 7.06 10.09 9.63
C ALA A 93 8.53 9.66 9.46
N ALA A 94 8.78 8.51 8.83
CA ALA A 94 10.12 8.00 8.55
C ALA A 94 10.84 8.77 7.42
N SER A 95 10.10 9.28 6.42
CA SER A 95 10.67 10.04 5.30
C SER A 95 10.96 11.51 5.64
N GLY A 96 10.69 11.95 6.87
CA GLY A 96 11.07 13.28 7.34
C GLY A 96 10.29 14.44 6.71
N SER A 97 9.09 14.22 6.16
CA SER A 97 8.20 15.29 5.63
C SER A 97 7.55 16.16 6.74
N GLY A 98 8.31 16.43 7.80
CA GLY A 98 8.10 17.46 8.81
C GLY A 98 9.37 18.27 9.11
N ALA A 99 10.44 18.09 8.33
CA ALA A 99 11.60 18.98 8.31
C ALA A 99 11.36 20.14 7.32
N ALA A 100 10.39 20.99 7.64
CA ALA A 100 10.33 22.36 7.14
C ALA A 100 10.12 23.28 8.35
N ARG A 101 11.23 23.50 9.06
CA ARG A 101 11.45 24.67 9.92
C ARG A 101 12.67 25.38 9.37
#